data_AF-A0A511JCJ7-F1
#
_entry.id   AF-A0A511JCJ7-F1
#
_cell.length_a   1.000
_cell.length_b   1.000
_cell.length_c   1.000
_cell.angle_alpha   90.00
_cell.angle_beta   90.00
_cell.angle_gamma   90.00
#
_symmetry.space_group_name_H-M   'P 1'
#
loop_
_entity.id
_entity.type
_entity.pdbx_description
1 polymer ?
#
loop_
_entity_poly.entity_id
_entity_poly.type
_entity_poly.pdbx_seq_one_letter_code
_entity_poly.pdbx_strand_id
1 'polypeptide(L)'
;MHSLTPRALGRAVVAFVIGVAVGVVGTIAHRATPPWGLLLALSLVLATLVALRAWGGWLNLVGAGGGLFLSVQALAQQGPGGDVLVPSGAVGWLWLGWTWVFGSLAMVGVAAVLPRRWFSDEPRPVRQRSSAPVAAPGPVGTATVPAPAAASSTASSTASSTAPDEP
;
A
#
# COMPACT_ATOMS: atom_id res chain seq x y z
N MET A 1 22.18 -12.44 4.70
CA MET A 1 21.17 -13.41 4.23
C MET A 1 19.95 -13.26 5.13
N HIS A 2 18.80 -12.86 4.58
CA HIS A 2 17.58 -12.67 5.36
C HIS A 2 17.11 -14.02 5.88
N SER A 3 17.01 -14.18 7.20
CA SER A 3 16.45 -15.38 7.82
C SER A 3 15.03 -15.57 7.29
N LEU A 4 14.78 -16.69 6.60
CA LEU A 4 13.45 -17.04 6.08
C LEU A 4 12.55 -17.37 7.28
N THR A 5 11.93 -16.35 7.85
CA THR A 5 10.98 -16.55 8.94
C THR A 5 9.75 -17.31 8.40
N PRO A 6 9.17 -18.24 9.17
CA PRO A 6 8.00 -19.02 8.73
C PRO A 6 6.84 -18.14 8.24
N ARG A 7 6.68 -16.95 8.84
CA ARG A 7 5.69 -15.96 8.43
C ARG A 7 5.98 -15.35 7.05
N ALA A 8 7.25 -15.06 6.74
CA ALA A 8 7.64 -14.57 5.42
C ALA A 8 7.39 -15.64 4.35
N LEU A 9 7.68 -16.91 4.66
CA LEU A 9 7.39 -18.02 3.78
C LEU A 9 5.88 -18.19 3.54
N GLY A 10 5.06 -18.16 4.59
CA GLY A 10 3.60 -18.23 4.46
C GLY A 10 3.04 -17.11 3.58
N ARG A 11 3.53 -15.88 3.73
CA ARG A 11 3.14 -14.74 2.88
C ARG A 11 3.57 -14.93 1.42
N ALA A 12 4.74 -15.52 1.19
CA ALA A 12 5.22 -15.83 -0.16
C ALA A 12 4.36 -16.91 -0.84
N VAL A 13 3.94 -17.93 -0.10
CA VAL A 13 3.02 -18.98 -0.60
C VAL A 13 1.67 -18.38 -0.95
N VAL A 14 1.10 -17.53 -0.09
CA VAL A 14 -0.16 -16.83 -0.40
C VAL A 14 0.00 -15.96 -1.65
N ALA A 15 1.10 -15.21 -1.75
CA ALA A 15 1.39 -14.40 -2.93
C ALA A 15 1.51 -15.26 -4.20
N PHE A 16 2.12 -16.45 -4.10
CA PHE A 16 2.18 -17.41 -5.19
C PHE A 16 0.80 -17.89 -5.64
N VAL A 17 -0.07 -18.28 -4.69
CA VAL A 17 -1.44 -18.71 -5.01
C VAL A 17 -2.24 -17.58 -5.66
N ILE A 18 -2.09 -16.33 -5.18
CA ILE A 18 -2.69 -15.16 -5.82
C ILE A 18 -2.17 -14.99 -7.26
N GLY A 19 -0.85 -15.16 -7.47
CA GLY A 19 -0.25 -15.13 -8.81
C GLY A 19 -0.84 -16.19 -9.75
N VAL A 20 -1.04 -17.41 -9.26
CA VAL A 20 -1.71 -18.50 -10.02
C VAL A 20 -3.12 -18.08 -10.40
N ALA A 21 -3.93 -17.63 -9.43
CA ALA A 21 -5.32 -17.23 -9.68
C ALA A 21 -5.41 -16.10 -10.72
N VAL A 22 -4.55 -15.08 -10.60
CA VAL A 22 -4.50 -13.96 -11.54
C VAL A 22 -4.05 -14.41 -12.93
N GLY A 23 -3.09 -15.33 -13.03
CA GLY A 23 -2.67 -15.88 -14.33
C GLY A 23 -3.77 -16.68 -15.02
N VAL A 24 -4.54 -17.48 -14.27
CA VAL A 24 -5.73 -18.18 -14.79
C VAL A 24 -6.76 -17.17 -15.30
N VAL A 25 -7.15 -16.21 -14.45
CA VAL A 25 -8.17 -15.20 -14.81
C VAL A 25 -7.72 -14.34 -15.98
N GLY A 26 -6.46 -13.91 -16.02
CA GLY A 26 -5.90 -13.15 -17.15
C GLY A 26 -5.85 -13.95 -18.44
N THR A 27 -5.58 -15.26 -18.35
CA THR A 27 -5.61 -16.16 -19.51
C THR A 27 -7.05 -16.33 -20.06
N ILE A 28 -8.06 -16.30 -19.20
CA ILE A 28 -9.47 -16.32 -19.63
C ILE A 28 -9.92 -14.95 -20.17
N ALA A 29 -9.48 -13.86 -19.54
CA ALA A 29 -9.90 -12.52 -19.90
C ALA A 29 -9.32 -12.06 -21.25
N HIS A 30 -8.05 -12.35 -21.54
CA HIS A 30 -7.42 -11.88 -22.78
C HIS A 30 -8.05 -12.49 -24.05
N ARG A 31 -8.62 -13.71 -23.95
CA ARG A 31 -9.34 -14.39 -25.04
C ARG A 31 -10.79 -13.93 -25.21
N ALA A 32 -11.43 -13.42 -24.16
CA ALA A 32 -12.86 -13.14 -24.17
C ALA A 32 -13.23 -11.96 -25.08
N THR A 33 -12.43 -10.89 -25.07
CA THR A 33 -12.72 -9.65 -25.82
C THR A 33 -11.45 -8.94 -26.28
N PRO A 34 -10.79 -9.41 -27.36
CA PRO A 34 -9.65 -8.70 -27.93
C PRO A 34 -10.03 -7.30 -28.45
N PRO A 35 -9.22 -6.22 -28.25
CA PRO A 35 -7.98 -6.13 -27.47
C PRO A 35 -8.20 -5.76 -25.98
N TRP A 36 -9.42 -5.41 -25.58
CA TRP A 36 -9.71 -4.88 -24.24
C TRP A 36 -9.44 -5.89 -23.12
N GLY A 37 -9.73 -7.17 -23.36
CA GLY A 37 -9.44 -8.27 -22.43
C GLY A 37 -7.96 -8.37 -22.10
N LEU A 38 -7.07 -8.12 -23.08
CA LEU A 38 -5.62 -8.11 -22.88
C LEU A 38 -5.19 -6.92 -21.99
N LEU A 39 -5.71 -5.73 -22.28
CA LEU A 39 -5.41 -4.53 -21.48
C LEU A 39 -5.89 -4.67 -20.03
N LEU A 40 -7.10 -5.21 -19.83
CA LEU A 40 -7.63 -5.49 -18.49
C LEU A 40 -6.81 -6.56 -17.76
N ALA A 41 -6.41 -7.62 -18.45
CA ALA A 41 -5.59 -8.68 -17.89
C ALA A 41 -4.20 -8.16 -17.45
N LEU A 42 -3.55 -7.34 -18.28
CA LEU A 42 -2.26 -6.73 -17.94
C LEU A 42 -2.39 -5.74 -16.77
N SER A 43 -3.47 -4.95 -16.75
CA SER A 43 -3.77 -4.03 -15.65
C SER A 43 -4.00 -4.77 -14.34
N LEU A 44 -4.72 -5.89 -14.37
CA LEU A 44 -4.94 -6.76 -13.21
C LEU A 44 -3.63 -7.35 -12.67
N VAL A 45 -2.76 -7.85 -13.56
CA VAL A 45 -1.42 -8.35 -13.20
C VAL A 45 -0.62 -7.25 -12.53
N LEU A 46 -0.54 -6.06 -13.14
CA LEU A 46 0.23 -4.95 -12.61
C LEU A 46 -0.30 -4.52 -11.23
N ALA A 47 -1.61 -4.32 -11.09
CA ALA A 47 -2.24 -3.94 -9.83
C ALA A 47 -1.96 -4.97 -8.72
N THR A 48 -2.05 -6.26 -9.04
CA THR A 48 -1.77 -7.35 -8.09
C THR A 48 -0.31 -7.34 -7.63
N LEU A 49 0.63 -7.23 -8.58
CA LEU A 49 2.05 -7.21 -8.27
C LEU A 49 2.42 -6.00 -7.43
N VAL A 50 1.85 -4.83 -7.74
CA VAL A 50 2.02 -3.60 -6.97
C VAL A 50 1.48 -3.72 -5.55
N ALA A 51 0.28 -4.28 -5.37
CA ALA A 51 -0.30 -4.49 -4.04
C ALA A 51 0.57 -5.45 -3.19
N LEU A 52 1.02 -6.56 -3.78
CA LEU A 52 1.85 -7.54 -3.09
C LEU A 52 3.26 -7.00 -2.80
N ARG A 53 3.81 -6.19 -3.70
CA ARG A 53 5.08 -5.45 -3.56
C ARG A 53 5.05 -4.52 -2.36
N ALA A 54 3.96 -3.77 -2.21
CA ALA A 54 3.77 -2.80 -1.13
C ALA A 54 3.67 -3.51 0.23
N TRP A 55 2.96 -4.64 0.29
CA TRP A 55 2.72 -5.34 1.56
C TRP A 55 3.91 -6.17 2.07
N GLY A 56 4.57 -6.96 1.21
CA GLY A 56 5.50 -8.00 1.66
C GLY A 56 6.91 -7.93 1.11
N GLY A 57 7.23 -6.88 0.33
CA GLY A 57 8.55 -6.71 -0.26
C GLY A 57 8.85 -7.71 -1.38
N TRP A 58 10.11 -8.10 -1.52
CA TRP A 58 10.63 -8.85 -2.67
C TRP A 58 10.16 -10.30 -2.74
N LEU A 59 10.06 -10.97 -1.60
CA LEU A 59 9.71 -12.39 -1.57
C LEU A 59 8.29 -12.64 -2.07
N ASN A 60 7.35 -11.74 -1.75
CA ASN A 60 5.98 -11.78 -2.27
C ASN A 60 5.93 -11.55 -3.78
N LEU A 61 6.79 -10.67 -4.31
CA LEU A 61 6.84 -10.39 -5.75
C LEU A 61 7.38 -11.60 -6.52
N VAL A 62 8.40 -12.27 -6.00
CA VAL A 62 8.92 -13.53 -6.56
C VAL A 62 7.87 -14.63 -6.48
N GLY A 63 7.19 -14.78 -5.35
CA GLY A 63 6.10 -15.75 -5.21
C GLY A 63 4.99 -15.52 -6.24
N ALA A 64 4.45 -14.30 -6.31
CA ALA A 64 3.40 -13.94 -7.25
C ALA A 64 3.83 -14.07 -8.71
N GLY A 65 5.03 -13.61 -9.06
CA GLY A 65 5.60 -13.78 -10.40
C GLY A 65 5.78 -15.26 -10.77
N GLY A 66 6.23 -16.09 -9.83
CA GLY A 66 6.36 -17.54 -10.03
C GLY A 66 5.01 -18.23 -10.25
N GLY A 67 3.99 -17.88 -9.47
CA GLY A 67 2.64 -18.45 -9.64
C GLY A 67 1.96 -18.01 -10.93
N LEU A 68 2.14 -16.75 -11.31
CA LEU A 68 1.69 -16.21 -12.59
C LEU A 68 2.38 -16.93 -13.75
N PHE A 69 3.71 -17.06 -13.71
CA PHE A 69 4.47 -17.78 -14.73
C PHE A 69 4.04 -19.23 -14.84
N LEU A 70 3.93 -19.94 -13.72
CA LEU A 70 3.54 -21.34 -13.70
C LEU A 70 2.15 -21.55 -14.32
N SER A 71 1.17 -20.73 -13.93
CA SER A 71 -0.19 -20.85 -14.46
C SER A 71 -0.24 -20.57 -15.97
N VAL A 72 0.40 -19.49 -16.43
CA VAL A 72 0.49 -19.17 -17.87
C VAL A 72 1.16 -20.30 -18.65
N GLN A 73 2.28 -20.84 -18.16
CA GLN A 73 2.98 -21.95 -18.84
C GLN A 73 2.16 -23.25 -18.86
N ALA A 74 1.43 -23.55 -17.78
CA ALA A 74 0.56 -24.73 -17.71
C ALA A 74 -0.63 -24.61 -18.68
N LEU A 75 -1.22 -23.42 -18.76
CA LEU A 75 -2.37 -23.13 -19.63
C LEU A 75 -1.97 -22.92 -21.10
N ALA A 76 -0.70 -22.64 -21.38
CA ALA A 76 -0.17 -22.55 -22.74
C ALA A 76 0.09 -23.92 -23.39
N GLN A 77 0.00 -25.03 -22.65
CA GLN A 77 0.15 -26.38 -23.19
C GLN A 77 -1.10 -26.80 -24.00
N GLN A 78 -0.92 -27.73 -24.95
CA GLN A 78 -2.02 -28.36 -25.67
C GLN A 78 -2.94 -29.13 -24.69
N GLY A 79 -4.24 -28.81 -24.69
CA GLY A 79 -5.24 -29.56 -23.94
C GLY A 79 -5.65 -30.89 -24.60
N PRO A 80 -6.29 -31.82 -23.87
CA PRO A 80 -6.68 -33.15 -24.38
C PRO A 80 -7.62 -33.16 -25.58
N GLY A 81 -8.24 -32.02 -25.91
CA GLY A 81 -9.06 -31.81 -27.11
C GLY A 81 -8.35 -31.13 -28.27
N GLY A 82 -7.02 -30.96 -28.20
CA GLY A 82 -6.24 -30.19 -29.18
C GLY A 82 -6.39 -28.67 -29.06
N ASP A 83 -7.22 -28.18 -28.13
CA ASP A 83 -7.39 -26.76 -27.86
C ASP A 83 -6.16 -26.21 -27.13
N VAL A 84 -5.67 -25.08 -27.61
CA VAL A 84 -4.55 -24.36 -27.01
C VAL A 84 -5.07 -22.99 -26.62
N LEU A 85 -5.12 -22.70 -25.31
CA LEU A 85 -5.55 -21.38 -24.84
C LEU A 85 -4.61 -20.25 -25.30
N VAL A 86 -3.36 -20.59 -25.67
CA VAL A 86 -2.40 -19.69 -26.32
C VAL A 86 -2.04 -20.28 -27.70
N PRO A 87 -2.78 -19.96 -28.77
CA PRO A 87 -2.57 -20.58 -30.06
C PRO A 87 -1.14 -20.35 -30.59
N SER A 88 -0.38 -21.44 -30.75
CA SER A 88 0.93 -21.44 -31.41
C SER A 88 0.84 -21.61 -32.94
N GLY A 89 -0.38 -21.75 -33.50
CA GLY A 89 -0.58 -22.29 -34.86
C GLY A 89 -1.53 -21.56 -35.82
N ALA A 90 -2.09 -20.37 -35.50
CA ALA A 90 -2.90 -19.63 -36.46
C ALA A 90 -2.25 -18.29 -36.81
N VAL A 91 -1.81 -18.19 -38.07
CA VAL A 91 -0.92 -17.17 -38.67
C VAL A 91 -1.43 -15.72 -38.56
N GLY A 92 -2.61 -15.47 -37.99
CA GLY A 92 -3.20 -14.14 -37.78
C GLY A 92 -3.21 -13.61 -36.33
N TRP A 93 -3.19 -14.48 -35.30
CA TRP A 93 -3.36 -14.08 -33.89
C TRP A 93 -2.20 -14.43 -32.96
N LEU A 94 -1.09 -14.95 -33.51
CA LEU A 94 0.13 -15.27 -32.77
C LEU A 94 0.59 -14.09 -31.88
N TRP A 95 0.48 -12.86 -32.41
CA TRP A 95 0.86 -11.64 -31.70
C TRP A 95 0.14 -11.48 -30.36
N LEU A 96 -1.15 -11.83 -30.22
CA LEU A 96 -1.88 -11.65 -28.97
C LEU A 96 -1.40 -12.58 -27.86
N GLY A 97 -1.13 -13.85 -28.19
CA GLY A 97 -0.61 -14.84 -27.24
C GLY A 97 0.80 -14.47 -26.76
N TRP A 98 1.69 -14.12 -27.69
CA TRP A 98 3.04 -13.67 -27.35
C TRP A 98 3.04 -12.34 -26.58
N THR A 99 2.13 -11.41 -26.91
CA THR A 99 2.00 -10.15 -26.17
C THR A 99 1.50 -10.37 -24.75
N TRP A 100 0.63 -11.35 -24.52
CA TRP A 100 0.23 -11.72 -23.16
C TRP A 100 1.43 -12.23 -22.36
N VAL A 101 2.22 -13.16 -22.91
CA VAL A 101 3.39 -13.73 -22.23
C VAL A 101 4.47 -12.68 -21.97
N PHE A 102 4.89 -11.95 -23.00
CA PHE A 102 5.91 -10.91 -22.85
C PHE A 102 5.40 -9.71 -22.02
N GLY A 103 4.13 -9.35 -22.17
CA GLY A 103 3.50 -8.26 -21.42
C GLY A 103 3.40 -8.57 -19.94
N SER A 104 2.97 -9.79 -19.56
CA SER A 104 2.92 -10.18 -18.15
C SER A 104 4.32 -10.28 -17.53
N LEU A 105 5.32 -10.76 -18.27
CA LEU A 105 6.72 -10.71 -17.85
C LEU A 105 7.22 -9.27 -17.68
N ALA A 106 6.89 -8.39 -18.62
CA ALA A 106 7.23 -6.97 -18.54
C ALA A 106 6.59 -6.32 -17.32
N MET A 107 5.34 -6.65 -16.97
CA MET A 107 4.67 -6.13 -15.77
C MET A 107 5.36 -6.57 -14.48
N VAL A 108 5.92 -7.79 -14.42
CA VAL A 108 6.79 -8.21 -13.28
C VAL A 108 8.03 -7.33 -13.20
N GLY A 109 8.67 -7.03 -14.32
CA GLY A 109 9.78 -6.10 -14.40
C GLY A 109 9.41 -4.67 -13.96
N VAL A 110 8.27 -4.15 -14.43
CA VAL A 110 7.77 -2.82 -14.05
C VAL A 110 7.49 -2.75 -12.55
N ALA A 111 6.78 -3.72 -11.99
CA ALA A 111 6.51 -3.79 -10.56
C ALA A 111 7.79 -3.92 -9.73
N ALA A 112 8.85 -4.50 -10.31
CA ALA A 112 10.16 -4.55 -9.68
C ALA A 112 10.85 -3.16 -9.68
N VAL A 113 10.87 -2.47 -10.81
CA VAL A 113 11.54 -1.16 -10.93
C VAL A 113 10.78 -0.05 -10.21
N LEU A 114 9.49 -0.25 -9.89
CA LEU A 114 8.65 0.76 -9.28
C LEU A 114 9.19 1.20 -7.89
N PRO A 115 9.48 2.50 -7.68
CA PRO A 115 10.16 2.97 -6.49
C PRO A 115 9.33 2.72 -5.22
N ARG A 116 9.92 2.08 -4.20
CA ARG A 116 9.25 1.81 -2.91
C ARG A 116 8.65 3.07 -2.27
N ARG A 117 9.27 4.23 -2.51
CA ARG A 117 8.82 5.56 -2.05
C ARG A 117 7.41 5.95 -2.52
N TRP A 118 6.87 5.34 -3.57
CA TRP A 118 5.50 5.58 -4.02
C TRP A 118 4.46 4.82 -3.19
N PHE A 119 4.91 3.87 -2.37
CA PHE A 119 4.06 3.00 -1.55
C PHE A 119 4.33 3.15 -0.05
N SER A 120 5.25 4.03 0.34
CA SER A 120 5.56 4.29 1.74
C SER A 120 4.62 5.38 2.27
N ASP A 121 3.66 4.96 3.10
CA ASP A 121 2.89 5.86 3.97
C ASP A 121 3.66 6.22 5.27
N GLU A 122 4.98 6.07 5.28
CA GLU A 122 5.81 6.49 6.40
C GLU A 122 5.50 7.96 6.73
N PRO A 123 5.01 8.28 7.94
CA PRO A 123 4.77 9.65 8.33
C PRO A 123 6.04 10.45 8.07
N ARG A 124 5.96 11.54 7.29
CA ARG A 124 7.08 12.47 7.14
C ARG A 124 7.59 12.76 8.55
N PRO A 125 8.88 12.50 8.86
CA PRO A 125 9.39 12.76 10.19
C PRO A 125 9.06 14.21 10.49
N VAL A 126 8.23 14.42 11.52
CA VAL A 126 7.90 15.76 12.01
C VAL A 126 9.24 16.41 12.22
N ARG A 127 9.53 17.47 11.44
CA ARG A 127 10.78 18.23 11.56
C ARG A 127 10.91 18.53 13.04
N GLN A 128 11.80 17.82 13.74
CA GLN A 128 12.12 18.13 15.12
C GLN A 128 12.63 19.55 15.03
N ARG A 129 11.77 20.49 15.41
CA ARG A 129 12.12 21.88 15.54
C ARG A 129 13.25 21.80 16.54
N SER A 130 14.50 21.95 16.07
CA SER A 130 15.63 22.02 16.97
C SER A 130 15.20 23.07 17.97
N SER A 131 14.95 22.62 19.20
CA SER A 131 15.05 23.48 20.35
C SER A 131 16.51 23.89 20.33
N ALA A 132 16.85 24.86 19.48
CA ALA A 132 17.98 25.72 19.72
C ALA A 132 17.82 26.04 21.20
N PRO A 133 18.83 25.72 22.03
CA PRO A 133 18.78 26.09 23.43
C PRO A 133 18.32 27.54 23.41
N VAL A 134 17.11 27.79 23.94
CA VAL A 134 16.72 29.15 24.29
C VAL A 134 17.88 29.53 25.17
N ALA A 135 18.78 30.35 24.63
CA ALA A 135 19.94 30.81 25.34
C ALA A 135 19.37 31.26 26.67
N ALA A 136 19.79 30.57 27.74
CA ALA A 136 19.26 30.82 29.07
C ALA A 136 19.24 32.34 29.21
N PRO A 137 18.10 32.96 29.57
CA PRO A 137 18.09 34.39 29.78
C PRO A 137 19.25 34.67 30.72
N GLY A 138 20.30 35.31 30.20
CA GLY A 138 21.45 35.72 31.00
C GLY A 138 20.91 36.48 32.20
N PRO A 139 21.60 36.46 33.35
CA PRO A 139 21.09 37.01 34.60
C PRO A 139 20.43 38.36 34.32
N VAL A 140 19.09 38.35 34.29
CA VAL A 140 18.29 39.52 34.02
C VAL A 140 18.57 40.37 35.24
N GLY A 141 19.39 41.40 35.04
CA GLY A 141 19.58 42.44 36.04
C GLY A 141 18.20 42.80 36.54
N THR A 142 18.02 42.70 37.86
CA THR A 142 16.80 42.97 38.61
C THR A 142 16.22 44.33 38.20
N ALA A 143 15.47 44.36 37.11
CA ALA A 143 14.61 45.46 36.77
C ALA A 143 13.39 45.28 37.68
N THR A 144 13.46 45.98 38.81
CA THR A 144 12.39 46.22 39.76
C THR A 144 11.06 46.37 39.02
N VAL A 145 10.24 45.32 39.03
CA VAL A 145 8.83 45.41 38.68
C VAL A 145 8.17 46.21 39.81
N PRO A 146 7.60 47.40 39.56
CA PRO A 146 6.84 48.08 40.59
C PRO A 146 5.61 47.22 40.92
N ALA A 147 5.44 46.96 42.21
CA ALA A 147 4.34 46.17 42.75
C ALA A 147 2.98 46.70 42.26
N PRO A 148 2.05 45.84 41.84
CA PRO A 148 0.67 46.27 41.62
C PRO A 148 0.10 46.70 42.98
N ALA A 149 -0.30 47.97 43.06
CA ALA A 149 -0.95 48.55 44.21
C ALA A 149 -2.16 47.70 44.63
N ALA A 150 -2.21 47.39 45.92
CA ALA A 150 -3.30 46.69 46.56
C ALA A 150 -4.64 47.41 46.32
N ALA A 151 -5.58 46.72 45.67
CA ALA A 151 -7.00 47.04 45.78
C ALA A 151 -7.61 46.08 46.81
N SER A 152 -7.62 46.54 48.06
CA SER A 152 -8.35 45.96 49.18
C SER A 152 -9.80 46.42 49.17
N SER A 153 -10.75 45.47 49.14
CA SER A 153 -12.14 45.60 49.59
C SER A 153 -12.67 44.17 49.74
N THR A 154 -12.58 43.53 50.92
CA THR A 154 -13.40 43.71 52.14
C THR A 154 -14.88 43.39 51.89
N ALA A 155 -15.22 42.13 52.20
CA ALA A 155 -16.41 41.63 52.89
C ALA A 155 -17.77 42.32 52.66
N SER A 156 -18.78 41.52 52.34
CA SER A 156 -19.99 41.42 53.18
C SER A 156 -20.81 40.19 52.83
N SER A 157 -20.85 39.28 53.78
CA SER A 157 -21.83 38.19 53.93
C SER A 157 -23.13 38.78 54.49
N THR A 158 -24.26 38.55 53.84
CA THR A 158 -25.56 38.48 54.55
C THR A 158 -26.50 37.51 53.84
N ALA A 159 -26.81 36.43 54.55
CA ALA A 159 -27.89 35.51 54.25
C ALA A 159 -29.25 36.22 54.26
N SER A 160 -30.18 35.77 53.44
CA SER A 160 -31.60 35.86 53.79
C SER A 160 -32.40 34.71 53.17
N SER A 161 -32.62 33.72 54.02
CA SER A 161 -33.75 32.78 53.98
C SER A 161 -35.06 33.57 54.08
N THR A 162 -36.11 33.19 53.32
CA THR A 162 -37.54 33.22 53.70
C THR A 162 -38.37 32.60 52.55
N ALA A 163 -39.08 31.51 52.85
CA ALA A 163 -40.16 30.87 52.07
C ALA A 163 -41.51 31.58 52.37
N PRO A 164 -42.72 31.00 52.17
CA PRO A 164 -43.35 30.24 51.08
C PRO A 164 -44.63 30.99 50.56
N ASP A 165 -45.51 30.24 49.89
CA ASP A 165 -46.97 30.40 49.74
C ASP A 165 -47.62 30.89 48.45
N GLU A 166 -48.69 30.14 48.18
CA GLU A 166 -49.65 29.97 47.10
C GLU A 166 -50.53 31.21 46.81
N PRO A 167 -51.32 31.17 45.71
CA PRO A 167 -52.71 30.70 45.85
C PRO A 167 -53.19 29.69 44.80
#